data_AF-A0A9E5YZK4-F1
#
_entry.id   AF-A0A9E5YZK4-F1
#
_cell.length_a   1.000
_cell.length_b   1.000
_cell.length_c   1.000
_cell.angle_alpha   90.00
_cell.angle_beta   90.00
_cell.angle_gamma   90.00
#
_symmetry.space_group_name_H-M   'P 1'
#
loop_
_entity.id
_entity.type
_entity.pdbx_description
1 polymer ?
#
loop_
_entity_poly.entity_id
_entity_poly.type
_entity_poly.pdbx_seq_one_letter_code
_entity_poly.pdbx_strand_id
1 'polypeptide(L)'
;MDKDHAPSARGIVIAAPSSGSGKTLLTLGLLRALTNKGLRVSSAKIGPDYIDPAFHGAATGRPCLNIDPWAMRDSLCNHILAGLCQDAEMVVCEGVMGLFDGATAT
;
A
#
# COMPACT_ATOMS: atom_id res chain seq x y z
N MET A 1 4.70 4.57 -33.46
CA MET A 1 4.79 5.72 -32.55
C MET A 1 4.75 5.16 -31.15
N ASP A 2 5.85 5.31 -30.42
CA ASP A 2 6.17 4.58 -29.20
C ASP A 2 5.06 4.58 -28.15
N LYS A 3 4.78 3.39 -27.62
CA LYS A 3 4.10 3.20 -26.34
C LYS A 3 5.11 2.58 -25.37
N ASP A 4 6.17 3.32 -25.10
CA ASP A 4 7.04 3.04 -23.95
C ASP A 4 6.21 3.24 -22.67
N HIS A 5 5.55 2.18 -22.25
CA HIS A 5 4.99 2.10 -20.91
C HIS A 5 6.19 2.08 -19.98
N ALA A 6 6.50 3.23 -19.36
CA ALA A 6 7.36 3.27 -18.18
C ALA A 6 6.92 2.12 -17.25
N PRO A 7 7.83 1.33 -16.69
CA PRO A 7 7.44 0.16 -15.92
C PRO A 7 6.54 0.61 -14.78
N SER A 8 5.27 0.22 -14.84
CA SER A 8 4.31 0.40 -13.76
C SER A 8 4.91 -0.26 -12.50
N ALA A 9 4.97 0.49 -11.40
CA ALA A 9 5.46 0.00 -10.12
C ALA A 9 4.79 -1.36 -9.79
N ARG A 10 5.58 -2.35 -9.33
CA ARG A 10 5.03 -3.66 -8.97
C ARG A 10 4.17 -3.53 -7.72
N GLY A 11 2.97 -4.11 -7.71
CA GLY A 11 2.06 -4.06 -6.56
C GLY A 11 2.03 -5.36 -5.75
N ILE A 12 2.03 -5.26 -4.42
CA ILE A 12 1.71 -6.37 -3.51
C ILE A 12 0.68 -5.90 -2.50
N VAL A 13 -0.33 -6.73 -2.25
CA VAL A 13 -1.31 -6.54 -1.16
C VAL A 13 -1.05 -7.54 -0.06
N ILE A 14 -0.95 -7.08 1.18
CA ILE A 14 -0.81 -7.91 2.37
C ILE A 14 -2.14 -7.88 3.13
N ALA A 15 -2.78 -9.03 3.25
CA ALA A 15 -4.00 -9.23 4.01
C ALA A 15 -3.85 -10.42 4.97
N ALA A 16 -4.69 -10.50 6.00
CA ALA A 16 -4.64 -11.60 6.97
C ALA A 16 -6.08 -12.00 7.38
N PRO A 17 -6.34 -13.27 7.72
CA PRO A 17 -7.69 -13.77 8.02
C PRO A 17 -8.38 -13.07 9.19
N SER A 18 -7.60 -12.45 10.10
CA SER A 18 -8.13 -11.74 11.26
C SER A 18 -7.17 -10.64 11.71
N SER A 19 -7.70 -9.69 12.48
CA SER A 19 -6.89 -8.72 13.23
C SER A 19 -5.99 -9.42 14.24
N GLY A 20 -4.83 -8.83 14.55
CA GLY A 20 -3.86 -9.40 15.50
C GLY A 20 -2.98 -10.52 14.92
N SER A 21 -3.14 -10.92 13.66
CA SER A 21 -2.36 -11.99 13.02
C SER A 21 -0.89 -11.64 12.72
N GLY A 22 -0.39 -10.48 13.19
CA GLY A 22 0.98 -10.02 12.92
C GLY A 22 1.18 -9.41 11.53
N LYS A 23 0.11 -9.10 10.79
CA LYS A 23 0.16 -8.50 9.44
C LYS A 23 1.02 -7.24 9.40
N THR A 24 0.77 -6.29 10.31
CA THR A 24 1.52 -5.03 10.38
C THR A 24 2.99 -5.26 10.65
N LEU A 25 3.33 -6.20 11.53
CA LEU A 25 4.73 -6.56 11.79
C LEU A 25 5.41 -7.09 10.52
N LEU A 26 4.72 -7.98 9.79
CA LEU A 26 5.22 -8.52 8.53
C LEU A 26 5.34 -7.43 7.45
N THR A 27 4.35 -6.55 7.33
CA THR A 27 4.38 -5.40 6.41
C THR A 27 5.58 -4.52 6.68
N LEU A 28 5.75 -4.06 7.92
CA LEU A 28 6.84 -3.16 8.30
C LEU A 28 8.21 -3.82 8.09
N GLY A 29 8.34 -5.10 8.44
CA GLY A 29 9.56 -5.88 8.20
C GLY A 29 9.89 -5.98 6.71
N LEU A 30 8.89 -6.26 5.86
CA LEU A 30 9.06 -6.33 4.41
C LEU A 30 9.44 -4.96 3.83
N LEU A 31 8.71 -3.90 4.19
CA LEU A 31 8.97 -2.52 3.75
C LEU A 31 10.40 -2.11 4.08
N ARG A 32 10.83 -2.35 5.33
CA ARG A 32 12.18 -2.01 5.76
C ARG A 32 13.24 -2.85 5.03
N ALA A 33 13.00 -4.15 4.85
CA ALA A 33 13.92 -5.03 4.16
C ALA A 33 14.12 -4.63 2.69
N LEU A 34 13.04 -4.29 1.98
CA LEU A 34 13.12 -3.83 0.58
C LEU A 34 13.81 -2.47 0.47
N THR A 35 13.49 -1.54 1.38
CA THR A 35 14.15 -0.23 1.45
C THR A 35 15.65 -0.37 1.71
N ASN A 36 16.05 -1.25 2.63
CA ASN A 36 17.47 -1.55 2.90
C ASN A 36 18.20 -2.18 1.70
N LYS A 37 17.47 -2.79 0.76
CA LYS A 37 18.02 -3.29 -0.52
C LYS A 37 18.16 -2.19 -1.59
N GLY A 38 17.82 -0.93 -1.26
CA GLY A 38 17.91 0.21 -2.16
C GLY A 38 16.73 0.37 -3.12
N LEU A 39 15.65 -0.41 -2.94
CA LEU A 39 14.45 -0.28 -3.77
C LEU A 39 13.65 0.96 -3.38
N ARG A 40 13.12 1.67 -4.38
CA ARG A 40 12.13 2.74 -4.15
C ARG A 40 10.78 2.09 -3.84
N VAL A 41 10.47 1.94 -2.56
CA VAL A 41 9.21 1.33 -2.09
C VAL A 41 8.28 2.40 -1.56
N SER A 42 7.10 2.51 -2.18
CA SER A 42 5.96 3.25 -1.64
C SER A 42 5.02 2.31 -0.90
N SER A 43 4.20 2.84 -0.01
CA SER A 43 3.23 2.02 0.70
C SER A 43 1.92 2.75 0.92
N ALA A 44 0.85 1.96 1.06
CA ALA A 44 -0.46 2.44 1.42
C ALA A 44 -1.03 1.58 2.53
N LYS A 45 -1.82 2.21 3.39
CA LYS A 45 -2.68 1.50 4.34
C LYS A 45 -4.11 1.60 3.85
N ILE A 46 -4.77 0.46 3.71
CA ILE A 46 -6.19 0.45 3.36
C ILE A 46 -6.98 0.76 4.64
N GLY A 47 -8.05 1.54 4.48
CA GLY A 47 -9.01 1.92 5.53
C GLY A 47 -8.62 3.15 6.35
N PRO A 48 -9.45 3.51 7.35
CA PRO A 48 -9.28 4.72 8.13
C PRO A 48 -8.33 4.49 9.31
N ASP A 49 -7.01 4.50 9.08
CA ASP A 49 -6.00 4.28 10.12
C ASP A 49 -5.08 5.50 10.31
N TYR A 50 -4.97 6.02 11.53
CA TYR A 50 -4.17 7.23 11.79
C TYR A 50 -2.74 6.93 12.27
N ILE A 51 -2.45 5.69 12.66
CA ILE A 51 -1.17 5.32 13.28
C ILE A 51 -0.30 4.55 12.28
N ASP A 52 -0.88 3.59 11.58
CA ASP A 52 -0.13 2.71 10.66
C ASP A 52 0.63 3.47 9.55
N PRO A 53 0.08 4.53 8.94
CA PRO A 53 0.83 5.32 7.96
C PRO A 53 2.14 5.89 8.50
N ALA A 54 2.19 6.26 9.78
CA ALA A 54 3.43 6.77 10.38
C ALA A 54 4.49 5.67 10.51
N PHE A 55 4.09 4.44 10.88
CA PHE A 55 5.02 3.32 10.95
C PHE A 55 5.53 2.89 9.58
N HIS A 56 4.65 2.84 8.58
CA HIS A 56 5.03 2.60 7.19
C HIS A 56 6.02 3.66 6.70
N GLY A 57 5.76 4.93 7.02
CA GLY A 57 6.64 6.02 6.66
C GLY A 57 8.01 5.91 7.31
N ALA A 58 8.07 5.52 8.58
CA ALA A 58 9.32 5.24 9.27
C ALA A 58 10.08 4.05 8.65
N ALA A 59 9.38 3.00 8.21
CA ALA A 59 10.00 1.83 7.60
C ALA A 59 10.61 2.12 6.22
N THR A 60 9.91 2.93 5.40
CA THR A 60 10.28 3.23 4.00
C THR A 60 11.09 4.51 3.82
N GLY A 61 11.04 5.44 4.79
CA GLY A 61 11.54 6.80 4.62
C GLY A 61 10.71 7.65 3.64
N ARG A 62 9.54 7.18 3.21
CA ARG A 62 8.62 7.85 2.27
C ARG A 62 7.24 8.00 2.93
N PRO A 63 6.45 9.02 2.60
CA PRO A 63 5.08 9.13 3.11
C PRO A 63 4.24 7.88 2.77
N CYS A 64 3.48 7.39 3.73
CA CYS A 64 2.41 6.43 3.51
C CYS A 64 1.08 7.16 3.56
N LEU A 65 0.16 6.81 2.65
CA LEU A 65 -1.17 7.39 2.58
C LEU A 65 -2.22 6.32 2.84
N ASN A 66 -3.32 6.73 3.46
CA ASN A 66 -4.50 5.90 3.53
C ASN A 66 -5.26 5.91 2.22
N ILE A 67 -5.79 4.75 1.86
CA ILE A 67 -6.78 4.61 0.80
C ILE A 67 -7.99 3.93 1.43
N ASP A 68 -9.11 4.65 1.50
CA ASP A 68 -10.36 4.13 2.05
C ASP A 68 -11.45 4.19 0.97
N PRO A 69 -11.66 3.10 0.21
CA PRO A 69 -12.69 3.06 -0.84
C PRO A 69 -14.11 3.22 -0.31
N TRP A 70 -14.35 3.08 1.00
CA TRP A 70 -15.67 3.26 1.60
C TRP A 70 -15.96 4.75 1.86
N ALA A 71 -14.95 5.50 2.29
CA ALA A 71 -15.06 6.92 2.61
C ALA A 71 -14.61 7.87 1.47
N MET A 72 -13.86 7.37 0.49
CA MET A 72 -13.28 8.15 -0.59
C MET A 72 -13.94 7.82 -1.94
N ARG A 73 -13.99 8.82 -2.82
CA ARG A 73 -14.38 8.62 -4.22
C ARG A 73 -13.31 7.82 -4.96
N ASP A 74 -13.72 6.95 -5.88
CA ASP A 74 -12.80 6.16 -6.72
C ASP A 74 -11.74 7.02 -7.41
N SER A 75 -12.11 8.21 -7.88
CA SER A 75 -11.18 9.15 -8.53
C SER A 75 -10.06 9.60 -7.59
N LEU A 76 -10.34 9.78 -6.30
CA LEU A 76 -9.34 10.12 -5.29
C LEU A 76 -8.46 8.91 -4.97
N CYS A 77 -9.04 7.72 -4.80
CA CYS A 77 -8.27 6.48 -4.59
C CYS A 77 -7.29 6.23 -5.74
N ASN A 78 -7.77 6.37 -6.98
CA ASN A 78 -6.95 6.21 -8.18
C ASN A 78 -5.86 7.28 -8.29
N HIS A 79 -6.16 8.53 -7.93
CA HIS A 79 -5.17 9.60 -7.90
C HIS A 79 -4.06 9.33 -6.88
N ILE A 80 -4.42 8.89 -5.66
CA ILE A 80 -3.45 8.52 -4.62
C ILE A 80 -2.58 7.35 -5.09
N LEU A 81 -3.19 6.28 -5.61
CA LEU A 81 -2.46 5.13 -6.15
C LEU A 81 -1.50 5.52 -7.28
N ALA A 82 -1.95 6.34 -8.22
CA ALA A 82 -1.11 6.84 -9.30
C ALA A 82 0.09 7.62 -8.76
N GLY A 83 -0.11 8.48 -7.75
CA GLY A 83 0.96 9.22 -7.08
C GLY A 83 1.97 8.30 -6.39
N LEU A 84 1.51 7.25 -5.70
CA LEU A 84 2.38 6.26 -5.07
C LEU A 84 3.23 5.49 -6.09
N CYS A 85 2.73 5.30 -7.32
CA CYS A 85 3.41 4.61 -8.40
C CYS A 85 4.43 5.46 -9.17
N GLN A 86 4.31 6.80 -9.20
CA GLN A 86 5.10 7.65 -10.10
C GLN A 86 6.62 7.60 -9.86
N ASP A 87 7.07 7.28 -8.65
CA ASP A 87 8.50 7.14 -8.30
C ASP A 87 8.75 5.92 -7.40
N ALA A 88 8.04 4.83 -7.68
CA ALA A 88 8.19 3.57 -6.97
C ALA A 88 8.57 2.44 -7.93
N GLU A 89 9.46 1.57 -7.47
CA GLU A 89 9.67 0.26 -8.09
C GLU A 89 8.66 -0.76 -7.55
N MET A 90 8.19 -0.54 -6.31
CA MET A 90 7.19 -1.38 -5.66
C MET A 90 6.24 -0.56 -4.79
N VAL A 91 4.96 -0.91 -4.82
CA VAL A 91 3.93 -0.42 -3.91
C VAL A 91 3.43 -1.58 -3.06
N VAL A 92 3.51 -1.43 -1.74
CA VAL A 92 2.98 -2.41 -0.79
C VAL A 92 1.74 -1.84 -0.10
N CYS A 93 0.60 -2.51 -0.27
CA CYS A 93 -0.66 -2.11 0.33
C CYS A 93 -1.01 -3.05 1.50
N GLU A 94 -1.20 -2.51 2.70
CA GLU A 94 -1.68 -3.28 3.85
C GLU A 94 -3.20 -3.19 4.00
N GLY A 95 -3.88 -4.34 3.94
CA GLY A 95 -5.32 -4.44 4.19
C GLY A 95 -5.74 -4.12 5.62
N VAL A 96 -7.01 -3.79 5.83
CA VAL A 96 -7.62 -3.63 7.18
C VAL A 96 -7.91 -4.99 7.81
N MET A 97 -8.45 -5.92 7.02
CA MET A 97 -8.90 -7.25 7.47
C MET A 97 -8.51 -8.34 6.46
N GLY A 98 -9.33 -9.39 6.31
CA GLY A 98 -9.19 -10.43 5.30
C GLY A 98 -9.22 -9.87 3.88
N LEU A 99 -8.67 -10.63 2.94
CA LEU A 99 -8.49 -10.21 1.54
C LEU A 99 -9.83 -9.84 0.86
N PHE A 100 -10.95 -10.43 1.30
CA PHE A 100 -12.27 -10.25 0.70
C PHE A 100 -13.31 -9.66 1.65
N ASP A 101 -12.93 -9.24 2.86
CA ASP A 101 -13.88 -8.80 3.89
C ASP A 101 -14.60 -7.49 3.51
N GLY A 102 -14.02 -6.71 2.58
CA GLY A 102 -14.63 -5.49 2.02
C GLY A 102 -15.26 -5.66 0.64
N ALA A 103 -15.22 -6.86 0.05
CA ALA A 103 -15.83 -7.10 -1.25
C ALA A 103 -17.33 -7.34 -1.09
N THR A 104 -18.16 -6.46 -1.65
CA THR A 104 -19.58 -6.77 -1.85
C THR A 104 -19.69 -7.90 -2.85
N ALA A 105 -20.24 -9.05 -2.41
CA ALA A 105 -20.66 -10.11 -3.31
C ALA A 105 -21.67 -9.50 -4.29
N THR A 106 -21.24 -9.35 -5.54
CA THR A 106 -22.04 -8.89 -6.67
C THR A 106 -22.08 -10.01 -7.69
#